data_AF-A0A961M819-F1
#
_entry.id   AF-A0A961M819-F1
#
_cell.length_a   1.000
_cell.length_b   1.000
_cell.length_c   1.000
_cell.angle_alpha   90.00
_cell.angle_beta   90.00
_cell.angle_gamma   90.00
#
_symmetry.space_group_name_H-M   'P 1'
#
loop_
_entity.id
_entity.type
_entity.pdbx_description
1 polymer ?
#
loop_
_entity_poly.entity_id
_entity_poly.type
_entity_poly.pdbx_seq_one_letter_code
_entity_poly.pdbx_strand_id
1 'polypeptide(L)' 'MNAPMELNHEEVLRVKLEVLRREHRDLDDAITAMHDRGTHDQLAMVRLKKRKLLLKDQIARIEDELTPDIIA' A
#
# COMPACT_ATOMS: atom_id res chain seq x y z
N MET A 1 -19.89 -0.30 -32.48
CA MET A 1 -18.59 0.35 -32.74
C MET A 1 -17.94 0.58 -31.38
N ASN A 2 -16.85 -0.11 -31.10
CA ASN A 2 -16.10 -0.01 -29.85
C ASN A 2 -15.42 1.36 -29.73
N ALA A 3 -15.57 2.02 -28.58
CA ALA A 3 -14.57 2.95 -28.07
C ALA A 3 -14.05 2.31 -26.77
N PRO A 4 -12.72 2.19 -26.60
CA PRO A 4 -12.12 1.39 -25.55
C PRO A 4 -12.49 1.95 -24.19
N MET A 5 -12.63 1.07 -23.21
CA MET A 5 -12.60 1.43 -21.79
C MET A 5 -11.25 2.12 -21.51
N GLU A 6 -11.16 3.43 -21.73
CA GLU A 6 -10.16 4.23 -21.04
C GLU A 6 -10.61 4.26 -19.59
N LEU A 7 -10.02 3.41 -18.75
CA LEU A 7 -10.09 3.59 -17.31
C LEU A 7 -9.67 5.03 -17.04
N ASN A 8 -10.56 5.82 -16.46
CA ASN A 8 -10.23 7.20 -16.12
C ASN A 8 -9.00 7.18 -15.19
N HIS A 9 -8.09 8.14 -15.32
CA HIS A 9 -6.87 8.21 -14.50
C HIS A 9 -7.17 8.01 -13.00
N GLU A 10 -8.26 8.61 -12.51
CA GLU A 10 -8.75 8.43 -11.14
C GLU A 10 -9.17 7.00 -10.82
N GLU A 11 -9.80 6.27 -11.75
CA GLU A 11 -10.17 4.86 -11.57
C GLU A 11 -8.92 3.98 -11.48
N VAL A 12 -7.91 4.25 -12.31
CA VAL A 12 -6.61 3.56 -12.24
C VAL A 12 -5.94 3.78 -10.88
N LEU A 13 -5.94 5.03 -10.39
CA LEU A 13 -5.40 5.37 -9.07
C LEU A 13 -6.18 4.71 -7.95
N ARG A 14 -7.51 4.64 -8.01
CA ARG A 14 -8.35 3.96 -7.01
C ARG A 14 -8.07 2.46 -6.96
N VAL A 15 -7.97 1.79 -8.11
CA VAL A 15 -7.61 0.37 -8.17
C VAL A 15 -6.21 0.15 -7.59
N LYS A 16 -5.25 0.99 -7.96
CA LYS A 16 -3.89 0.92 -7.43
C LYS A 16 -3.84 1.14 -5.92
N LEU A 17 -4.61 2.10 -5.41
CA LEU A 17 -4.74 2.39 -3.98
C LEU A 17 -5.28 1.18 -3.22
N GLU A 18 -6.31 0.51 -3.75
CA GLU A 18 -6.89 -0.69 -3.14
C GLU A 18 -5.88 -1.84 -3.08
N VAL A 19 -5.14 -2.07 -4.17
CA VAL A 19 -4.06 -3.07 -4.22
C VAL A 19 -2.98 -2.76 -3.18
N LEU A 20 -2.50 -1.52 -3.11
CA LEU A 20 -1.47 -1.12 -2.15
C LEU A 20 -1.96 -1.24 -0.70
N ARG A 21 -3.22 -0.86 -0.43
CA ARG A 21 -3.83 -1.02 0.91
C ARG A 21 -3.94 -2.49 1.31
N ARG A 22 -4.26 -3.38 0.37
CA ARG A 22 -4.28 -4.82 0.61
C ARG A 22 -2.88 -5.35 0.90
N GLU A 23 -1.90 -5.03 0.06
CA GLU A 23 -0.50 -5.43 0.28
C GLU A 23 0.04 -4.92 1.62
N HIS A 24 -0.29 -3.69 2.00
CA HIS A 24 0.11 -3.10 3.28
C HIS A 24 -0.47 -3.88 4.47
N ARG A 25 -1.73 -4.34 4.37
CA ARG A 25 -2.38 -5.16 5.41
C ARG A 25 -1.74 -6.55 5.49
N ASP A 26 -1.56 -7.22 4.36
CA ASP A 26 -0.91 -8.54 4.31
C ASP A 26 0.51 -8.49 4.90
N LEU A 27 1.21 -7.38 4.66
CA LEU A 27 2.55 -7.18 5.20
C LEU A 27 2.54 -6.89 6.72
N ASP A 28 1.49 -6.26 7.24
CA ASP A 28 1.31 -6.07 8.67
C ASP A 28 1.02 -7.38 9.40
N ASP A 29 0.17 -8.23 8.80
CA ASP A 29 -0.11 -9.57 9.30
C ASP A 29 1.15 -10.44 9.29
N ALA A 30 1.98 -10.32 8.24
CA ALA A 30 3.27 -11.01 8.17
C ALA A 30 4.25 -10.54 9.27
N ILE A 31 4.29 -9.23 9.58
CA ILE A 31 5.11 -8.69 10.67
C ILE A 31 4.62 -9.21 12.02
N THR A 32 3.30 -9.22 12.24
CA THR A 32 2.67 -9.72 13.47
C THR A 32 2.96 -11.21 13.65
N ALA A 33 2.75 -12.02 12.62
CA ALA A 33 3.06 -13.45 12.66
C ALA A 33 4.55 -13.74 12.90
N MET A 34 5.45 -12.93 12.32
CA MET A 34 6.90 -13.05 12.54
C MET A 34 7.29 -12.69 13.98
N HIS A 35 6.64 -11.66 14.54
CA HIS A 35 6.82 -11.26 15.93
C HIS A 35 6.34 -12.35 16.89
N ASP A 36 5.13 -12.89 16.67
CA ASP A 36 4.52 -13.92 17.53
C ASP A 36 5.28 -15.25 17.48
N ARG A 37 5.88 -15.59 16.32
CA ARG A 37 6.74 -16.78 16.19
C ARG A 37 8.07 -16.65 16.94
N GLY A 38 8.43 -15.46 17.44
CA GLY A 38 9.68 -15.25 18.16
C GLY A 38 10.94 -15.47 17.32
N THR A 39 10.82 -15.40 15.98
CA THR A 39 11.96 -15.58 15.09
C THR A 39 12.95 -14.44 15.28
N HIS A 40 14.19 -14.76 15.67
CA HIS A 40 15.27 -13.79 15.93
C HIS A 40 15.87 -13.18 14.64
N ASP A 41 15.18 -13.30 13.49
CA ASP A 41 15.63 -12.72 12.24
C ASP A 41 15.30 -11.21 12.21
N GLN A 42 16.11 -10.45 12.93
CA GLN A 42 16.02 -8.99 12.99
C GLN A 42 16.17 -8.36 11.60
N LEU A 43 16.97 -8.96 10.71
CA LEU A 43 17.18 -8.45 9.35
C LEU A 43 15.90 -8.57 8.53
N ALA A 44 15.22 -9.73 8.57
CA ALA A 44 13.93 -9.91 7.91
C ALA A 44 12.89 -8.93 8.47
N MET A 45 12.83 -8.74 9.79
CA MET A 45 11.90 -7.80 10.42
C MET A 45 12.14 -6.35 9.98
N VAL A 46 13.40 -5.92 9.90
CA VAL A 46 13.76 -4.57 9.42
C VAL A 46 13.36 -4.40 7.95
N ARG A 47 13.58 -5.42 7.10
CA ARG A 47 13.19 -5.37 5.68
C ARG A 47 11.68 -5.28 5.50
N LEU A 48 10.90 -6.04 6.28
CA LEU A 48 9.44 -5.96 6.27
C LEU A 48 8.97 -4.58 6.72
N LYS A 49 9.44 -4.06 7.86
CA LYS A 49 9.07 -2.71 8.34
C LYS A 49 9.39 -1.62 7.33
N LYS A 50 10.56 -1.69 6.67
CA LYS A 50 10.94 -0.76 5.60
C LYS A 50 9.98 -0.84 4.41
N ARG A 51 9.59 -2.06 4.00
CA ARG A 51 8.61 -2.25 2.92
C ARG A 51 7.21 -1.75 3.32
N LYS A 52 6.79 -1.92 4.58
CA LYS A 52 5.56 -1.34 5.13
C LYS A 52 5.55 0.18 5.00
N LEU A 53 6.64 0.83 5.38
CA LEU A 53 6.79 2.28 5.30
C LEU A 53 6.69 2.77 3.85
N LEU A 54 7.38 2.11 2.91
CA LEU A 54 7.30 2.45 1.49
C LEU A 54 5.88 2.32 0.92
N LEU A 55 5.15 1.27 1.29
CA LEU A 55 3.75 1.11 0.88
C LEU A 55 2.87 2.21 1.46
N LYS A 56 3.06 2.56 2.73
CA LYS A 56 2.34 3.69 3.36
C LYS A 56 2.60 5.01 2.63
N ASP A 57 3.85 5.30 2.28
CA ASP A 57 4.21 6.53 1.56
C ASP A 57 3.59 6.57 0.15
N GLN A 58 3.53 5.42 -0.53
CA GLN A 58 2.87 5.30 -1.84
C GLN A 58 1.35 5.47 -1.75
N ILE A 59 0.72 4.88 -0.73
CA ILE A 59 -0.69 5.05 -0.42
C ILE A 59 -0.99 6.53 -0.19
N ALA A 60 -0.23 7.21 0.67
CA ALA A 60 -0.41 8.63 0.96
C ALA A 60 -0.31 9.49 -0.29
N ARG A 61 0.68 9.26 -1.17
CA ARG A 61 0.81 10.01 -2.43
C ARG A 61 -0.39 9.84 -3.37
N ILE A 62 -0.93 8.62 -3.47
CA ILE A 62 -2.10 8.36 -4.32
C ILE A 62 -3.37 8.92 -3.67
N GLU A 63 -3.48 8.87 -2.34
CA GLU A 63 -4.55 9.52 -1.60
C GLU A 63 -4.50 11.04 -1.80
N ASP A 64 -3.33 11.68 -1.67
CA ASP A 64 -3.15 13.12 -1.92
C ASP A 64 -3.55 13.50 -3.36
N GLU A 65 -3.22 12.66 -4.34
CA GLU A 65 -3.61 12.87 -5.74
C GLU A 65 -5.12 12.71 -5.98
N LEU A 66 -5.78 11.84 -5.21
CA LEU A 66 -7.23 11.59 -5.28
C LEU A 66 -8.07 12.54 -4.41
N THR A 67 -7.50 13.07 -3.32
CA THR A 67 -8.15 13.98 -2.37
C THR A 67 -7.29 15.23 -2.13
N PRO A 68 -7.11 16.09 -3.15
CA PRO A 68 -6.21 17.24 -3.05
C PRO A 68 -6.61 18.34 -2.03
N ASP A 69 -7.72 18.19 -1.29
CA ASP A 69 -8.39 19.31 -0.60
C ASP A 69 -8.79 19.04 0.88
N ILE A 70 -8.02 18.23 1.64
CA ILE A 70 -8.40 17.90 3.04
C ILE A 70 -7.26 18.05 4.06
N ILE A 71 -6.02 18.38 3.66
CA ILE A 71 -4.91 18.59 4.60
C ILE A 71 -4.19 19.92 4.29
N ALA A 72 -4.80 21.03 4.72
CA ALA A 72 -4.18 22.35 4.89
C ALA A 72 -4.45 22.85 6.32
#